data_AF-A0A931R5T3-F1
#
_entry.id   AF-A0A931R5T3-F1
#
_cell.length_a   1.000
_cell.length_b   1.000
_cell.length_c   1.000
_cell.angle_alpha   90.00
_cell.angle_beta   90.00
_cell.angle_gamma   90.00
#
_symmetry.space_group_name_H-M   'P 1'
#
loop_
_entity.id
_entity.type
_entity.pdbx_description
1 polymer ?
#
loop_
_entity_poly.entity_id
_entity_poly.type
_entity_poly.pdbx_seq_one_letter_code
_entity_poly.pdbx_strand_id
1 'polypeptide(L)' 'MGQAVEVTCPKCTKIFVVNPHMLGSGMNFHCPFCDLYFPEKDSPKIRK' A
#
# COMPACT_ATOMS: atom_id res chain seq x y z
N MET A 1 -9.54 -14.22 11.29
CA MET A 1 -8.11 -13.86 11.11
C MET A 1 -8.06 -12.71 10.11
N GLY A 2 -7.70 -11.51 10.54
CA GLY A 2 -7.69 -10.34 9.65
C GLY A 2 -6.63 -10.52 8.56
N GLN A 3 -7.04 -10.49 7.30
CA GLN A 3 -6.13 -10.49 6.17
C GLN A 3 -5.36 -9.16 6.20
N ALA A 4 -4.05 -9.21 6.08
CA ALA A 4 -3.17 -8.04 6.12
C ALA A 4 -2.46 -7.96 4.77
N VAL A 5 -2.46 -6.79 4.14
CA VAL A 5 -1.95 -6.64 2.77
C VAL A 5 -0.60 -5.95 2.83
N GLU A 6 0.42 -6.58 2.28
CA GLU A 6 1.74 -5.97 2.15
C GLU A 6 1.81 -5.15 0.85
N VAL A 7 2.09 -3.87 0.97
CA VAL A 7 2.22 -2.92 -0.14
C VAL A 7 3.64 -2.39 -0.18
N THR A 8 4.23 -2.34 -1.38
CA THR A 8 5.54 -1.74 -1.60
C THR A 8 5.38 -0.30 -2.06
N CYS A 9 6.09 0.64 -1.44
CA CYS A 9 6.08 2.03 -1.89
C CYS A 9 6.88 2.20 -3.20
N PRO A 10 6.37 2.87 -4.25
CA PRO A 10 7.10 3.09 -5.50
C PRO A 10 8.31 4.01 -5.35
N LYS A 11 8.31 4.92 -4.36
CA LYS A 11 9.37 5.92 -4.20
C LYS A 11 10.53 5.43 -3.33
N CYS A 12 10.21 4.90 -2.16
CA CYS A 12 11.23 4.48 -1.20
C CYS A 12 11.45 2.96 -1.14
N THR A 13 10.72 2.20 -1.96
CA THR A 13 10.77 0.73 -2.07
C THR A 13 10.61 -0.04 -0.76
N LYS A 14 10.13 0.64 0.30
CA LYS A 14 9.81 0.05 1.59
C LYS A 14 8.47 -0.66 1.53
N ILE A 15 8.38 -1.76 2.26
CA ILE A 15 7.16 -2.57 2.39
C ILE A 15 6.45 -2.14 3.67
N PHE A 16 5.14 -1.92 3.59
CA PHE A 16 4.29 -1.61 4.72
C PHE A 16 2.98 -2.39 4.62
N VAL A 17 2.31 -2.56 5.75
CA VAL A 17 1.06 -3.31 5.83
C VAL A 17 -0.11 -2.33 5.80
N VAL A 18 -1.11 -2.63 4.98
CA VAL A 18 -2.36 -1.89 4.90
C VAL A 18 -3.54 -2.82 5.13
N ASN A 19 -4.67 -2.23 5.50
CA ASN A 19 -5.92 -2.98 5.59
C ASN A 19 -6.43 -3.34 4.18
N PRO A 20 -6.86 -4.60 3.96
CA PRO A 20 -7.43 -5.04 2.68
C PRO A 20 -8.70 -4.30 2.30
N HIS A 21 -9.43 -3.73 3.26
CA HIS A 21 -10.60 -2.89 2.98
C HIS A 21 -10.25 -1.60 2.20
N MET A 22 -8.98 -1.17 2.24
CA MET A 22 -8.50 -0.02 1.47
C MET A 22 -8.23 -0.39 0.00
N LEU A 23 -7.97 -1.67 -0.31
CA LEU A 23 -7.79 -2.15 -1.68
C LEU A 23 -9.11 -2.03 -2.45
N GLY A 24 -9.05 -1.56 -3.70
CA GLY A 24 -10.23 -1.40 -4.55
C GLY A 24 -11.20 -0.26 -4.17
N SER A 25 -11.00 0.43 -3.03
CA SER A 25 -11.79 1.61 -2.65
C SER A 25 -11.37 2.89 -3.43
N GLY A 26 -10.35 2.80 -4.29
CA GLY A 26 -9.79 3.96 -5.01
C GLY A 26 -9.04 4.94 -4.11
N MET A 27 -8.69 4.54 -2.89
CA MET A 27 -7.93 5.35 -1.95
C MET A 27 -6.44 5.32 -2.25
N ASN A 28 -5.74 6.41 -1.91
CA ASN A 28 -4.28 6.47 -1.98
C ASN A 28 -3.67 5.81 -0.74
N PHE A 29 -2.69 4.95 -0.95
CA PHE A 29 -1.84 4.43 0.11
C PHE A 29 -0.88 5.50 0.61
N HIS A 30 -0.92 5.74 1.92
CA HIS A 30 0.07 6.55 2.60
C HIS A 30 1.25 5.68 3.01
N CYS A 31 2.44 6.03 2.49
CA CYS A 31 3.68 5.40 2.91
C CYS A 31 4.22 6.07 4.18
N PRO A 32 4.33 5.36 5.32
CA PRO A 32 4.82 5.93 6.57
C PRO A 32 6.33 6.23 6.57
N PHE A 33 7.06 5.82 5.54
CA PHE A 33 8.51 5.98 5.46
C PHE A 33 8.96 7.24 4.71
N CYS A 34 8.16 7.69 3.74
CA CYS A 34 8.50 8.82 2.87
C CYS A 34 7.34 9.79 2.66
N ASP A 35 6.26 9.60 3.42
CA ASP A 35 5.01 10.37 3.38
C ASP A 35 4.39 10.51 1.99
N LEU A 36 4.69 9.57 1.10
CA LEU A 36 4.11 9.54 -0.23
C LEU A 36 2.69 8.98 -0.17
N TYR A 37 1.76 9.67 -0.82
CA TYR A 37 0.43 9.18 -1.12
C TYR A 37 0.40 8.72 -2.58
N PHE A 38 0.08 7.44 -2.82
CA PHE A 38 0.04 6.88 -4.16
C PHE A 38 -1.11 5.87 -4.30
N PRO A 39 -1.76 5.77 -5.46
CA PRO A 39 -2.85 4.83 -5.65
C PRO A 39 -2.33 3.39 -5.77
N GLU A 40 -3.23 2.42 -5.61
CA GLU A 40 -2.91 0.99 -5.68
C GLU A 40 -2.13 0.59 -6.95
N LYS A 41 -2.54 1.14 -8.10
CA LYS A 41 -1.92 0.89 -9.42
C LYS A 41 -0.46 1.33 -9.52
N ASP A 42 -0.03 2.28 -8.71
CA ASP A 42 1.34 2.78 -8.67
C ASP A 42 2.22 1.92 -7.76
N SER A 43 1.64 1.05 -6.94
CA SER A 43 2.40 0.10 -6.13
C SER A 43 3.09 -0.92 -7.04
N PRO A 44 4.43 -1.06 -7.00
CA PRO A 44 5.13 -2.08 -7.77
C PRO A 44 4.80 -3.51 -7.32
N LYS A 45 4.35 -3.70 -6.07
CA LYS A 45 4.04 -5.03 -5.55
C LYS A 45 3.02 -4.96 -4.41
N ILE A 46 1.98 -5.78 -4.51
CA ILE A 46 0.94 -5.96 -3.50
C ILE A 46 0.76 -7.45 -3.22
N ARG A 47 0.84 -7.83 -1.95
CA ARG A 47 0.63 -9.21 -1.47
C ARG A 47 -0.60 -9.24 -0.57
N LYS A 48 -1.57 -10.07 -0.93
CA LYS A 48 -2.86 -10.24 -0.25
C LYS A 48 -2.84 -11.45 0.67
#